data_AF-A0A395LGV7-F1
#
_entry.id   AF-A0A395LGV7-F1
#
_cell.length_a   1.000
_cell.length_b   1.000
_cell.length_c   1.000
_cell.angle_alpha   90.00
_cell.angle_beta   90.00
_cell.angle_gamma   90.00
#
_symmetry.space_group_name_H-M   'P 1'
#
loop_
_entity.id
_entity.type
_entity.pdbx_description
1 polymer ?
#
loop_
_entity_poly.entity_id
_entity_poly.type
_entity_poly.pdbx_seq_one_letter_code
_entity_poly.pdbx_strand_id
1 'polypeptide(L)'
;MACFLVCAFAAVFVFSGEESIGRTSRLLYSGEDLTAFGLVIFGIGMIGAGLFSVFSFRAVLGLPAILSDGEYLRSYTFPFSSTPISEIETLESTSKDAEVRLKDGSVRKINVRMVRDPELFFDGLNLTVG
;
A
#
# COMPACT_ATOMS: atom_id res chain seq x y z
N MET A 1 8.03 0.84 14.25
CA MET A 1 8.08 2.07 13.42
C MET A 1 6.69 2.49 12.93
N ALA A 2 5.92 1.59 12.33
CA ALA A 2 4.50 1.76 11.96
C ALA A 2 3.60 2.42 13.03
N CYS A 3 3.42 1.75 14.18
CA CYS A 3 2.65 2.29 15.30
C CYS A 3 3.17 3.65 15.78
N PHE A 4 4.48 3.89 15.70
CA PHE A 4 5.06 5.17 16.10
C PHE A 4 4.61 6.31 15.19
N LEU A 5 4.50 6.10 13.87
CA LEU A 5 3.97 7.11 12.94
C LEU A 5 2.47 7.37 13.15
N VAL A 6 1.68 6.31 13.37
CA VAL A 6 0.25 6.44 13.67
C VAL A 6 0.05 7.17 15.00
N CYS A 7 0.80 6.79 16.04
CA CYS A 7 0.77 7.46 17.34
C CYS A 7 1.32 8.88 17.28
N ALA A 8 2.35 9.16 16.47
CA ALA A 8 2.89 10.51 16.29
C ALA A 8 1.91 11.40 15.53
N PHE A 9 1.24 10.88 14.49
CA PHE A 9 0.20 11.62 13.77
C PHE A 9 -1.01 11.88 14.66
N ALA A 10 -1.44 10.87 15.43
CA ALA A 10 -2.49 11.02 16.43
C ALA A 10 -2.10 12.02 17.53
N ALA A 11 -0.86 11.97 18.02
CA ALA A 11 -0.34 12.91 18.99
C ALA A 11 -0.29 14.34 18.41
N VAL A 12 0.13 14.53 17.16
CA VAL A 12 0.08 15.84 16.50
C VAL A 12 -1.35 16.37 16.48
N PHE A 13 -2.35 15.57 16.11
CA PHE A 13 -3.75 16.03 16.14
C PHE A 13 -4.31 16.21 17.56
N VAL A 14 -3.93 15.39 18.53
CA VAL A 14 -4.45 15.51 19.90
C VAL A 14 -3.78 16.67 20.66
N PHE A 15 -2.48 16.86 20.49
CA PHE A 15 -1.69 17.86 21.23
C PHE A 15 -1.53 19.20 20.48
N SER A 16 -1.89 19.30 19.20
CA SER A 16 -1.94 20.61 18.50
C SER A 16 -3.27 21.35 18.68
N GLY A 17 -4.20 20.78 19.46
CA GLY A 17 -5.44 21.44 19.86
C GLY A 17 -5.15 22.67 20.70
N GLU A 18 -5.70 23.80 20.29
CA GLU A 18 -5.71 25.15 20.90
C GLU A 18 -4.53 26.11 20.68
N GLU A 19 -3.25 25.75 20.79
CA GLU A 19 -2.21 26.82 20.91
C GLU A 19 -1.77 27.50 19.59
N SER A 20 -2.18 27.00 18.41
CA SER A 20 -1.87 27.67 17.14
C SER A 20 -3.03 28.57 16.69
N ILE A 21 -2.94 29.86 17.04
CA ILE A 21 -3.85 30.93 16.60
C ILE A 21 -3.69 31.13 15.07
N GLY A 22 -4.38 30.31 14.27
CA GLY A 22 -4.37 30.37 12.82
C GLY A 22 -5.76 30.08 12.26
N ARG A 23 -6.13 30.72 11.13
CA ARG A 23 -7.45 30.48 10.48
C ARG A 23 -7.72 29.00 10.18
N THR A 24 -6.67 28.21 9.97
CA THR A 24 -6.73 26.76 9.70
C THR A 24 -7.02 25.91 10.92
N SER A 25 -6.61 26.30 12.13
CA SER A 25 -6.93 25.53 13.35
C SER A 25 -8.42 25.61 13.69
N ARG A 26 -9.06 26.77 13.46
CA ARG A 26 -10.52 26.94 13.59
C ARG A 26 -11.36 26.13 12.59
N LEU A 27 -10.77 25.70 11.47
CA LEU A 27 -11.44 24.81 10.52
C LEU A 27 -11.37 23.35 10.97
N LEU A 28 -10.35 22.98 11.75
CA LEU A 28 -10.09 21.62 12.23
C LEU A 28 -10.69 21.37 13.62
N TYR A 29 -10.80 22.41 14.46
CA TYR A 29 -11.30 22.36 15.83
C TYR A 29 -12.39 23.40 16.07
N SER A 30 -13.42 23.03 16.83
CA SER A 30 -14.49 23.91 17.31
C SER A 30 -14.55 23.83 18.83
N GLY A 31 -13.85 24.74 19.51
CA GLY A 31 -13.60 24.59 20.95
C GLY A 31 -12.61 23.46 21.18
N GLU A 32 -12.91 22.57 22.14
CA GLU A 32 -12.10 21.38 22.45
C GLU A 32 -12.36 20.21 21.48
N ASP A 33 -13.42 20.27 20.68
CA ASP A 33 -13.84 19.18 19.80
C ASP A 33 -13.27 19.31 18.38
N LEU A 34 -12.95 18.19 17.73
CA LEU A 34 -12.66 18.16 16.30
C LEU A 34 -13.93 18.49 15.51
N THR A 35 -13.82 19.36 14.50
CA THR A 35 -14.90 19.56 13.53
C THR A 35 -15.06 18.33 12.64
N ALA A 36 -16.21 18.21 11.97
CA ALA A 36 -16.41 17.17 10.94
C ALA A 36 -15.30 17.21 9.86
N PHE A 37 -14.80 18.40 9.51
CA PHE A 37 -13.69 18.55 8.57
C PHE A 37 -12.36 18.07 9.15
N GLY A 38 -12.09 18.36 10.43
CA GLY A 38 -10.97 17.81 11.17
C GLY A 38 -11.01 16.28 11.24
N LEU A 39 -12.18 15.69 11.50
CA LEU A 39 -12.36 14.24 11.57
C LEU A 39 -12.07 13.57 10.23
N VAL A 40 -12.47 14.18 9.11
CA VAL A 40 -12.18 13.67 7.77
C VAL A 40 -10.68 13.68 7.49
N ILE A 41 -9.98 14.78 7.78
CA ILE A 41 -8.53 14.88 7.57
C ILE A 41 -7.79 13.89 8.46
N PHE A 42 -8.19 13.79 9.73
CA PHE A 42 -7.65 12.83 10.67
C PHE A 42 -7.83 11.40 10.16
N GLY A 43 -9.04 11.05 9.69
CA GLY A 43 -9.34 9.74 9.11
C GLY A 43 -8.47 9.42 7.90
N ILE A 44 -8.32 10.34 6.96
CA ILE A 44 -7.46 10.17 5.77
C ILE A 44 -6.00 9.94 6.20
N GLY A 45 -5.51 10.74 7.15
CA GLY A 45 -4.15 10.60 7.66
C GLY A 45 -3.90 9.28 8.38
N MET A 46 -4.86 8.81 9.19
CA MET A 46 -4.80 7.51 9.85
C MET A 46 -4.81 6.33 8.86
N ILE A 47 -5.62 6.42 7.80
CA ILE A 47 -5.62 5.42 6.71
C ILE A 47 -4.26 5.42 6.00
N GLY A 48 -3.72 6.58 5.65
CA GLY A 48 -2.41 6.71 5.02
C GLY A 48 -1.26 6.15 5.89
N ALA A 49 -1.25 6.50 7.17
CA ALA A 49 -0.25 5.98 8.12
C ALA A 49 -0.39 4.47 8.35
N GLY A 50 -1.61 3.94 8.35
CA GLY A 50 -1.89 2.50 8.43
C GLY A 50 -1.38 1.73 7.19
N LEU A 51 -1.62 2.25 5.99
CA LEU A 51 -1.10 1.65 4.75
C LEU A 51 0.44 1.66 4.76
N PHE A 52 1.06 2.80 5.06
CA PHE A 52 2.53 2.93 5.15
C PHE A 52 3.14 1.99 6.20
N SER A 53 2.41 1.77 7.30
CA SER A 53 2.80 0.85 8.36
C SER A 53 2.89 -0.60 7.89
N VAL A 54 1.91 -1.07 7.11
CA VAL A 54 1.91 -2.42 6.52
C VAL A 54 3.11 -2.60 5.58
N PHE A 55 3.42 -1.59 4.76
CA PHE A 55 4.60 -1.57 3.89
C PHE A 55 5.90 -1.66 4.69
N SER A 56 6.04 -0.80 5.69
CA SER A 56 7.25 -0.72 6.52
C SER A 56 7.49 -2.00 7.31
N PHE A 57 6.43 -2.61 7.85
CA PHE A 57 6.53 -3.85 8.61
C PHE A 57 7.00 -5.02 7.73
N ARG A 58 6.47 -5.13 6.51
CA ARG A 58 6.92 -6.14 5.54
C ARG A 58 8.37 -5.94 5.13
N ALA A 59 8.78 -4.70 4.89
CA ALA A 59 10.17 -4.37 4.57
C ALA A 59 11.15 -4.75 5.70
N VAL A 60 10.80 -4.45 6.96
CA VAL A 60 11.64 -4.79 8.13
C VAL A 60 11.73 -6.30 8.34
N LEU A 61 10.64 -7.03 8.13
CA LEU A 61 10.63 -8.49 8.26
C LEU A 61 11.20 -9.23 7.04
N GLY A 62 11.65 -8.51 6.01
CA GLY A 62 12.11 -9.11 4.76
C GLY A 62 11.02 -9.90 4.03
N LEU A 63 9.74 -9.62 4.31
CA LEU A 63 8.62 -10.28 3.65
C LEU A 63 8.53 -9.81 2.19
N PRO A 64 8.37 -10.73 1.24
CA PRO A 64 8.38 -10.36 -0.17
C PRO A 64 7.16 -9.50 -0.52
N ALA A 65 7.37 -8.52 -1.40
CA ALA A 65 6.32 -7.63 -1.89
C ALA A 65 5.32 -8.36 -2.78
N ILE A 66 5.74 -9.47 -3.39
CA ILE A 66 4.93 -10.35 -4.22
C ILE A 66 5.15 -11.77 -3.72
N LEU A 67 4.07 -12.51 -3.52
CA LEU A 67 4.10 -13.91 -3.13
C LEU A 67 3.29 -14.72 -4.13
N SER A 68 3.77 -15.92 -4.44
CA SER A 68 2.97 -16.94 -5.11
C SER A 68 2.84 -18.15 -4.19
N ASP A 69 1.62 -18.65 -4.03
CA ASP A 69 1.31 -19.89 -3.32
C ASP A 69 1.08 -21.08 -4.28
N GLY A 70 1.28 -20.87 -5.59
CA GLY A 70 1.03 -21.85 -6.66
C GLY A 70 -0.38 -21.80 -7.24
N GLU A 71 -1.35 -21.19 -6.55
CA GLU A 71 -2.71 -20.96 -7.04
C GLU A 71 -2.98 -19.48 -7.34
N TYR A 72 -2.40 -18.59 -6.54
CA TYR A 72 -2.60 -17.15 -6.56
C TYR A 72 -1.28 -16.39 -6.54
N LEU A 73 -1.20 -15.38 -7.40
CA LEU A 73 -0.21 -14.33 -7.35
C LEU A 73 -0.76 -13.18 -6.48
N ARG A 74 -0.13 -12.96 -5.33
CA ARG A 74 -0.53 -11.93 -4.36
C ARG A 74 0.46 -10.78 -4.40
N SER A 75 0.01 -9.61 -4.85
CA SER A 75 0.74 -8.36 -4.74
C SER A 75 0.38 -7.67 -3.43
N TYR A 76 1.40 -7.47 -2.60
CA TYR A 76 1.30 -6.65 -1.40
C TYR A 76 1.78 -5.22 -1.63
N THR A 77 2.11 -4.86 -2.88
CA THR A 77 2.38 -3.48 -3.31
C THR A 77 1.09 -2.78 -3.70
N PHE A 78 0.86 -1.57 -3.20
CA PHE A 78 -0.38 -0.85 -3.47
C PHE A 78 -0.50 -0.56 -4.99
N PRO A 79 -1.66 -0.84 -5.61
CA PRO A 79 -2.86 -1.44 -5.00
C PRO A 79 -2.72 -2.94 -4.70
N PHE A 80 -3.12 -3.35 -3.47
CA PHE A 80 -3.13 -4.75 -3.07
C PHE A 80 -4.01 -5.55 -4.03
N SER A 81 -3.49 -6.66 -4.54
CA SER A 81 -4.23 -7.51 -5.46
C SER A 81 -3.89 -8.98 -5.25
N SER A 82 -4.89 -9.81 -5.50
CA SER A 82 -4.75 -11.26 -5.60
C SER A 82 -5.28 -11.65 -6.96
N THR A 83 -4.46 -12.35 -7.74
CA THR A 83 -4.77 -12.76 -9.10
C THR A 83 -4.59 -14.28 -9.18
N PRO A 84 -5.61 -15.05 -9.58
CA PRO A 84 -5.46 -16.48 -9.79
C PRO A 84 -4.46 -16.74 -10.91
N ILE A 85 -3.49 -17.63 -10.68
CA ILE A 85 -2.48 -17.98 -11.68
C ILE A 85 -3.14 -18.63 -12.91
N SER A 86 -4.24 -19.37 -12.71
CA SER A 86 -5.03 -19.96 -13.79
C SER A 86 -5.65 -18.95 -14.76
N GLU A 87 -5.81 -17.69 -14.33
CA GLU A 87 -6.35 -16.60 -15.15
C GLU A 87 -5.25 -15.81 -15.87
N ILE A 88 -3.97 -16.04 -15.54
CA ILE A 88 -2.84 -15.36 -16.18
C ILE A 88 -2.56 -16.04 -17.52
N GLU A 89 -2.49 -15.23 -18.58
CA GLU A 89 -2.17 -15.66 -19.94
C GLU A 89 -0.70 -15.39 -20.23
N THR A 90 -0.23 -14.16 -19.98
CA THR A 90 1.17 -13.80 -20.09
C THR A 90 1.60 -12.92 -18.93
N LEU A 91 2.88 -13.03 -18.56
CA LEU A 91 3.49 -12.20 -17.55
C LEU A 91 4.83 -11.70 -18.09
N GLU A 92 4.96 -10.38 -18.22
CA GLU A 92 6.19 -9.73 -18.64
C GLU A 92 6.71 -8.87 -17.49
N SER A 93 7.91 -9.18 -16.99
CA SER A 93 8.56 -8.40 -15.94
C SER A 93 9.64 -7.50 -16.52
N THR A 94 9.58 -6.20 -16.21
CA THR A 94 10.68 -5.25 -16.39
C THR A 94 11.29 -4.94 -15.02
N SER A 95 12.48 -4.33 -14.98
CA SER A 95 13.17 -3.92 -13.74
C SER A 95 12.40 -2.95 -12.83
N LYS A 96 11.22 -2.47 -13.23
CA LYS A 96 10.40 -1.51 -12.46
C LYS A 96 8.97 -2.00 -12.25
N ASP A 97 8.35 -2.52 -13.31
CA ASP A 97 6.95 -2.94 -13.32
C ASP A 97 6.84 -4.33 -13.97
N ALA A 98 5.91 -5.16 -13.49
CA ALA A 98 5.48 -6.38 -14.16
C ALA A 98 4.08 -6.18 -14.73
N GLU A 99 3.90 -6.50 -15.99
CA GLU A 99 2.61 -6.52 -16.66
C GLU A 99 2.06 -7.95 -16.67
N VAL A 100 0.88 -8.11 -16.08
CA VAL A 100 0.13 -9.37 -16.04
C VAL A 100 -1.05 -9.22 -16.99
N ARG A 101 -1.05 -9.98 -18.08
CA ARG A 101 -2.19 -10.09 -19.00
C ARG A 101 -3.04 -11.27 -18.57
N LEU A 102 -4.32 -11.01 -18.37
CA LEU A 102 -5.31 -12.02 -17.99
C LEU A 102 -6.03 -12.55 -19.23
N LYS A 103 -6.57 -13.77 -19.11
CA LYS A 103 -7.34 -14.44 -20.18
C LYS A 103 -8.61 -13.69 -20.59
N ASP A 104 -9.11 -12.79 -19.75
CA ASP A 104 -10.24 -11.90 -20.08
C ASP A 104 -9.82 -10.69 -20.95
N GLY A 105 -8.54 -10.59 -21.31
CA GLY A 105 -7.95 -9.50 -22.07
C GLY A 105 -7.56 -8.28 -21.21
N SER A 106 -7.80 -8.31 -19.90
CA SER A 106 -7.41 -7.22 -19.01
C SER A 106 -5.91 -7.25 -18.70
N VAL A 107 -5.30 -6.07 -18.57
CA VAL A 107 -3.89 -5.91 -18.26
C VAL A 107 -3.75 -5.25 -16.90
N ARG A 108 -2.99 -5.87 -15.99
CA ARG A 108 -2.69 -5.36 -14.66
C ARG A 108 -1.20 -5.08 -14.54
N LYS A 109 -0.85 -3.91 -13.98
CA LYS A 109 0.54 -3.57 -13.64
C LYS A 109 0.79 -3.82 -12.17
N ILE A 110 1.82 -4.59 -11.87
CA ILE A 110 2.31 -4.85 -10.52
C ILE A 110 3.64 -4.12 -10.37
N ASN A 111 3.74 -3.25 -9.37
CA ASN A 111 4.98 -2.56 -9.08
C ASN A 111 5.97 -3.53 -8.39
N VAL A 112 7.06 -3.83 -9.10
CA VAL A 112 8.10 -4.79 -8.68
C VAL A 112 9.37 -4.10 -8.21
N ARG A 113 9.41 -2.77 -8.09
CA ARG A 113 10.63 -2.03 -7.67
C ARG A 113 11.20 -2.46 -6.33
N MET A 114 10.36 -3.03 -5.47
CA MET A 114 10.75 -3.53 -4.14
C MET A 114 11.17 -5.01 -4.15
N VAL A 115 11.13 -5.68 -5.31
CA VAL A 115 11.59 -7.05 -5.49
C VAL A 115 13.06 -6.99 -5.91
N ARG A 116 13.91 -7.72 -5.19
CA ARG A 116 15.37 -7.70 -5.39
C ARG A 116 15.77 -8.22 -6.77
N ASP A 117 15.06 -9.23 -7.26
CA ASP A 117 15.27 -9.85 -8.57
C ASP A 117 13.91 -10.30 -9.17
N PRO A 118 13.18 -9.43 -9.87
CA PRO A 118 11.85 -9.75 -10.39
C PRO A 118 11.88 -10.82 -11.48
N GLU A 119 12.87 -10.78 -12.39
CA GLU A 119 12.99 -11.76 -13.50
C GLU A 119 13.13 -13.19 -12.96
N LEU A 120 14.02 -13.42 -11.99
CA LEU A 120 14.20 -14.73 -11.35
C LEU A 120 12.94 -15.22 -10.62
N PHE A 121 12.18 -14.31 -10.00
CA PHE A 121 10.94 -14.67 -9.30
C PHE A 121 9.86 -15.14 -10.28
N PHE A 122 9.74 -14.48 -11.43
CA PHE A 122 8.75 -14.82 -12.45
C PHE A 122 9.17 -15.98 -13.36
N ASP A 123 10.46 -16.15 -13.63
CA ASP A 123 10.99 -17.33 -14.31
C ASP A 123 10.64 -18.62 -13.54
N GLY A 124 10.72 -18.57 -12.21
CA GLY A 124 10.33 -19.67 -11.34
C GLY A 124 8.82 -19.99 -11.35
N LEU A 125 7.98 -19.07 -11.83
CA LEU A 125 6.54 -19.27 -11.91
C LEU A 125 6.12 -20.12 -13.12
N ASN A 126 7.04 -20.44 -14.03
CA ASN A 126 6.83 -21.41 -15.13
C ASN A 126 5.47 -21.25 -15.82
N LEU A 127 5.03 -19.99 -16.00
CA LEU A 127 3.81 -19.66 -16.71
C LEU A 127 4.06 -19.99 -18.18
N THR A 128 3.74 -21.23 -18.53
CA THR A 128 3.98 -21.79 -19.84
C THR A 128 3.01 -21.07 -20.77
N VAL A 129 3.58 -20.23 -21.64
CA VAL A 129 2.88 -19.67 -22.81
C VAL A 129 2.41 -20.86 -23.63
N GLY A 130 1.11 -21.14 -23.56
CA GLY A 130 0.40 -22.05 -24.47
C GLY A 130 -0.12 -21.27 -25.65
#